data_AF-A0A0F9L847-F1
#
_entry.id   AF-A0A0F9L847-F1
#
_cell.length_a   1.000
_cell.length_b   1.000
_cell.length_c   1.000
_cell.angle_alpha   90.00
_cell.angle_beta   90.00
_cell.angle_gamma   90.00
#
_symmetry.space_group_name_H-M   'P 1'
#
loop_
_entity.id
_entity.type
_entity.pdbx_description
1 polymer ?
#
loop_
_entity_poly.entity_id
_entity_poly.type
_entity_poly.pdbx_seq_one_letter_code
_entity_poly.pdbx_strand_id
1 'polypeptide(L)'
;MYRKDDTNQLKFEDFYLPFSGKLRSDNRWVILSKQIPWQQIEQRYSANFSDNKTGCPAKSARIALGSLIIKERLGTTDRETVLQIAENPYLQYFLGFPEYKDEVPFDHSLMTHFRKRFTKDTLAEINELIVRNALEPDEELQDKSSAANDDDQPWNKGKLIVDATCTPADVAYPTDLNLLNEAREKTEAIIDTMHASLVGTQKKPRTYRQKARKDYLAVAKQKRPGGKKVRKAIGKQLCYLRRNLRNIDKMASRGLLMYLSRKQYRDLLVIKELYRQQLWMYENRTHKIAERIVSISQPHIRPIVRGKAKSNVEFGAKVSVSLIDGFSFVDRIDWDNYNESGDLIGQIENYRKRFGLYPESVHADQIYRNRENRRYCKAHGIRLSGLSLGRPKKVTAENAEQLKQQKQQFHQDEIDRIAIEGKFGQGKRRFSLARIMAKLAGTSETVIMVAFMVMNLERILSSGLYFLLHIWQNLLAAHQECCNYAQNLHWMQKVRIRMPWPEIIKC
;
A
#
# COMPACT_ATOMS: atom_id res chain seq x y z
N MET A 1 29.83 -1.05 5.42
CA MET A 1 30.36 -1.52 4.13
C MET A 1 29.27 -1.67 3.08
N TYR A 2 29.25 -0.75 2.12
CA TYR A 2 28.43 -0.84 0.92
C TYR A 2 29.37 -0.97 -0.28
N ARG A 3 29.27 -2.05 -1.07
CA ARG A 3 30.00 -2.16 -2.33
C ARG A 3 29.08 -1.60 -3.41
N LYS A 4 29.49 -0.50 -4.05
CA LYS A 4 28.84 -0.02 -5.27
C LYS A 4 29.24 -1.01 -6.36
N ASP A 5 28.34 -1.92 -6.72
CA ASP A 5 28.51 -2.69 -7.94
C ASP A 5 28.31 -1.75 -9.14
N ASP A 6 28.90 -2.13 -10.27
CA ASP A 6 28.94 -1.32 -11.50
C ASP A 6 27.55 -0.73 -11.83
N THR A 7 27.48 0.60 -11.91
CA THR A 7 26.22 1.36 -11.88
C THR A 7 25.42 1.25 -13.17
N ASN A 8 26.03 0.73 -14.23
CA ASN A 8 25.39 0.48 -15.50
C ASN A 8 24.85 -0.95 -15.50
N GLN A 9 23.54 -1.07 -15.72
CA GLN A 9 22.98 -2.35 -16.11
C GLN A 9 23.75 -2.82 -17.34
N LEU A 10 24.44 -3.96 -17.21
CA LEU A 10 24.95 -4.71 -18.35
C LEU A 10 23.85 -4.74 -19.41
N LYS A 11 24.18 -4.45 -20.67
CA LYS A 11 23.17 -4.39 -21.72
C LYS A 11 22.44 -5.73 -21.70
N PHE A 12 21.16 -5.75 -22.07
CA PHE A 12 20.36 -6.97 -22.07
C PHE A 12 21.06 -8.16 -22.77
N GLU A 13 21.90 -7.86 -23.75
CA GLU A 13 22.71 -8.81 -24.53
C GLU A 13 23.86 -9.46 -23.73
N ASP A 14 24.23 -8.89 -22.58
CA ASP A 14 25.37 -9.27 -21.75
C ASP A 14 24.99 -10.18 -20.58
N PHE A 15 23.69 -10.48 -20.35
CA PHE A 15 23.28 -11.41 -19.29
C PHE A 15 23.65 -12.85 -19.66
N TYR A 16 24.60 -13.44 -18.92
CA TYR A 16 25.13 -14.76 -19.24
C TYR A 16 24.21 -15.89 -18.76
N LEU A 17 23.85 -16.78 -19.70
CA LEU A 17 23.14 -18.03 -19.43
C LEU A 17 24.06 -19.22 -19.75
N PRO A 18 24.34 -20.12 -18.79
CA PRO A 18 25.26 -21.24 -19.00
C PRO A 18 24.70 -22.34 -19.93
N PHE A 19 23.39 -22.32 -20.20
CA PHE A 19 22.73 -23.14 -21.20
C PHE A 19 22.38 -22.26 -22.41
N SER A 20 22.58 -22.76 -23.63
CA SER A 20 22.41 -22.00 -24.88
C SER A 20 21.06 -21.27 -24.95
N GLY A 21 21.07 -19.93 -24.98
CA GLY A 21 19.87 -19.10 -25.10
C GLY A 21 20.11 -17.63 -24.76
N LYS A 22 19.15 -16.76 -25.10
CA LYS A 22 19.08 -15.36 -24.65
C LYS A 22 17.77 -15.16 -23.88
N LEU A 23 17.76 -14.23 -22.92
CA LEU A 23 16.50 -13.77 -22.34
C LEU A 23 15.62 -13.13 -23.43
N ARG A 24 14.32 -12.99 -23.18
CA ARG A 24 13.40 -12.27 -24.05
C ARG A 24 13.20 -10.83 -23.57
N SER A 25 13.34 -9.85 -24.46
CA SER A 25 13.26 -8.42 -24.14
C SER A 25 11.84 -7.96 -23.82
N ASP A 26 10.85 -8.65 -24.38
CA ASP A 26 9.41 -8.44 -24.16
C ASP A 26 8.89 -9.09 -22.87
N ASN A 27 9.75 -9.77 -22.10
CA ASN A 27 9.35 -10.36 -20.84
C ASN A 27 8.96 -9.27 -19.82
N ARG A 28 7.86 -9.48 -19.11
CA ARG A 28 7.32 -8.57 -18.08
C ARG A 28 8.35 -8.09 -17.05
N TRP A 29 9.31 -8.93 -16.65
CA TRP A 29 10.34 -8.56 -15.67
C TRP A 29 11.45 -7.72 -16.28
N VAL A 30 11.78 -7.96 -17.54
CA VAL A 30 12.74 -7.13 -18.29
C VAL A 30 12.15 -5.74 -18.51
N ILE A 31 10.88 -5.65 -18.91
CA ILE A 31 10.18 -4.37 -19.08
C ILE A 31 10.15 -3.61 -17.75
N LEU A 32 9.72 -4.25 -16.65
CA LEU A 32 9.69 -3.60 -15.33
C LEU A 32 11.07 -3.12 -14.88
N SER A 33 12.13 -3.87 -15.18
CA SER A 33 13.48 -3.48 -14.79
C SER A 33 13.88 -2.12 -15.35
N LYS A 34 13.37 -1.76 -16.54
CA LYS A 34 13.63 -0.48 -17.22
C LYS A 34 12.82 0.68 -16.65
N GLN A 35 11.65 0.40 -16.07
CA GLN A 35 10.74 1.42 -15.54
C GLN A 35 11.16 1.95 -14.16
N ILE A 36 11.97 1.19 -13.43
CA ILE A 36 12.41 1.56 -12.07
C ILE A 36 13.75 2.30 -12.17
N PRO A 37 13.87 3.51 -11.61
CA PRO A 37 15.09 4.31 -11.68
C PRO A 37 16.17 3.82 -10.69
N TRP A 38 16.72 2.63 -10.93
CA TRP A 38 17.62 1.94 -10.00
C TRP A 38 18.83 2.77 -9.57
N GLN A 39 19.42 3.56 -10.45
CA GLN A 39 20.60 4.38 -10.14
C GLN A 39 20.30 5.43 -9.05
N GLN A 40 19.16 6.11 -9.15
CA GLN A 40 18.73 7.12 -8.18
C GLN A 40 18.39 6.47 -6.83
N ILE A 41 17.80 5.28 -6.85
CA ILE A 41 17.46 4.47 -5.67
C ILE A 41 18.75 4.02 -4.95
N GLU A 42 19.73 3.54 -5.71
CA GLU A 42 21.01 3.04 -5.21
C GLU A 42 21.79 4.13 -4.48
N GLN A 43 21.84 5.34 -5.06
CA GLN A 43 22.50 6.50 -4.43
C GLN A 43 21.91 6.80 -3.05
N ARG A 44 20.58 6.89 -2.95
CA ARG A 44 19.89 7.15 -1.68
C ARG A 44 20.05 6.04 -0.66
N TYR A 45 19.98 4.79 -1.12
CA TYR A 45 20.12 3.64 -0.24
C TYR A 45 21.54 3.48 0.31
N SER A 46 22.57 3.82 -0.48
CA SER A 46 23.97 3.77 -0.05
C SER A 46 24.27 4.72 1.13
N ALA A 47 23.58 5.88 1.20
CA ALA A 47 23.72 6.85 2.27
C ALA A 47 23.31 6.31 3.65
N ASN A 48 22.52 5.23 3.71
CA ASN A 48 22.10 4.60 4.96
C ASN A 48 23.19 3.70 5.59
N PHE A 49 24.34 3.51 4.92
CA PHE A 49 25.41 2.65 5.40
C PHE A 49 26.66 3.47 5.72
N SER A 50 27.35 3.09 6.80
CA SER A 50 28.66 3.65 7.12
C SER A 50 29.76 3.06 6.23
N ASP A 51 30.74 3.91 5.89
CA ASP A 51 31.93 3.57 5.09
C ASP A 51 32.97 2.71 5.85
N ASN A 52 32.61 2.18 7.01
CA ASN A 52 33.50 1.31 7.77
C ASN A 52 33.76 -0.01 7.01
N LYS A 53 35.05 -0.37 6.92
CA LYS A 53 35.60 -1.56 6.23
C LYS A 53 35.39 -2.87 7.01
N THR A 54 34.75 -2.84 8.17
CA THR A 54 34.52 -4.01 9.03
C THR A 54 33.08 -4.51 8.92
N GLY A 55 32.91 -5.80 8.59
CA GLY A 55 31.61 -6.49 8.52
C GLY A 55 31.23 -7.06 7.15
N CYS A 56 30.10 -7.78 7.09
CA CYS A 56 29.57 -8.36 5.86
C CYS A 56 29.03 -7.26 4.92
N PRO A 57 29.39 -7.27 3.62
CA PRO A 57 28.93 -6.24 2.67
C PRO A 57 27.40 -6.28 2.52
N ALA A 58 26.79 -5.09 2.57
CA ALA A 58 25.36 -4.98 2.34
C ALA A 58 25.02 -5.26 0.86
N LYS A 59 23.90 -5.97 0.64
CA LYS A 59 23.32 -6.18 -0.69
C LYS A 59 22.83 -4.86 -1.28
N SER A 60 22.91 -4.73 -2.61
CA SER A 60 22.49 -3.55 -3.37
C SER A 60 21.02 -3.20 -3.16
N ALA A 61 20.64 -1.94 -3.41
CA ALA A 61 19.26 -1.49 -3.29
C ALA A 61 18.37 -2.21 -4.30
N ARG A 62 18.90 -2.50 -5.49
CA ARG A 62 18.21 -3.27 -6.52
C ARG A 62 17.85 -4.69 -6.07
N ILE A 63 18.78 -5.41 -5.43
CA ILE A 63 18.47 -6.72 -4.84
C ILE A 63 17.43 -6.56 -3.74
N ALA A 64 17.61 -5.59 -2.84
CA ALA A 64 16.76 -5.45 -1.66
C ALA A 64 15.32 -5.05 -2.02
N LEU A 65 15.13 -3.94 -2.75
CA LEU A 65 13.81 -3.45 -3.17
C LEU A 65 13.20 -4.38 -4.22
N GLY A 66 13.99 -4.83 -5.19
CA GLY A 66 13.52 -5.74 -6.22
C GLY A 66 12.99 -7.05 -5.61
N SER A 67 13.63 -7.60 -4.57
CA SER A 67 13.11 -8.78 -3.89
C SER A 67 11.77 -8.53 -3.19
N LEU A 68 11.55 -7.32 -2.64
CA LEU A 68 10.26 -6.93 -2.05
C LEU A 68 9.18 -6.81 -3.12
N ILE A 69 9.50 -6.24 -4.27
CA ILE A 69 8.59 -6.13 -5.42
C ILE A 69 8.22 -7.52 -5.95
N ILE A 70 9.21 -8.42 -6.12
CA ILE A 70 8.97 -9.80 -6.56
C ILE A 70 8.03 -10.50 -5.60
N LYS A 71 8.31 -10.43 -4.29
CA LYS A 71 7.47 -11.02 -3.25
C LYS A 71 6.03 -10.54 -3.37
N GLU A 72 5.83 -9.23 -3.42
CA GLU A 72 4.50 -8.62 -3.44
C GLU A 72 3.74 -8.99 -4.72
N ARG A 73 4.42 -8.94 -5.87
CA ARG A 73 3.83 -9.29 -7.17
C ARG A 73 3.44 -10.76 -7.26
N LEU A 74 4.30 -11.67 -6.79
CA LEU A 74 4.04 -13.11 -6.83
C LEU A 74 3.13 -13.59 -5.70
N GLY A 75 3.05 -12.84 -4.59
CA GLY A 75 2.26 -13.23 -3.42
C GLY A 75 2.88 -14.39 -2.63
N THR A 76 4.21 -14.54 -2.67
CA THR A 76 4.93 -15.69 -2.08
C THR A 76 5.47 -15.41 -0.67
N THR A 77 5.82 -16.48 0.06
CA THR A 77 6.50 -16.37 1.37
C THR A 77 7.94 -15.90 1.19
N ASP A 78 8.59 -15.40 2.25
CA ASP A 78 10.00 -14.95 2.15
C ASP A 78 10.94 -16.06 1.68
N ARG A 79 10.71 -17.30 2.09
CA ARG A 79 11.48 -18.47 1.66
C ARG A 79 11.24 -18.78 0.20
N GLU A 80 9.97 -18.84 -0.19
CA GLU A 80 9.58 -19.14 -1.55
C GLU A 80 10.07 -18.06 -2.53
N THR A 81 10.02 -16.77 -2.17
CA THR A 81 10.55 -15.69 -3.00
C THR A 81 12.04 -15.91 -3.31
N VAL A 82 12.83 -16.33 -2.33
CA VAL A 82 14.27 -16.56 -2.52
C VAL A 82 14.53 -17.76 -3.45
N LEU A 83 13.76 -18.84 -3.32
CA LEU A 83 13.85 -20.00 -4.22
C LEU A 83 13.43 -19.64 -5.64
N GLN A 84 12.33 -18.92 -5.80
CA GLN A 84 11.87 -18.42 -7.10
C GLN A 84 12.95 -17.56 -7.78
N ILE A 85 13.67 -16.73 -7.02
CA ILE A 85 14.78 -15.93 -7.57
C ILE A 85 15.93 -16.85 -8.01
N ALA A 86 16.30 -17.85 -7.21
CA ALA A 86 17.37 -18.80 -7.57
C ALA A 86 17.02 -19.55 -8.87
N GLU A 87 15.79 -20.03 -8.99
CA GLU A 87 15.33 -20.88 -10.10
C GLU A 87 15.02 -20.11 -11.40
N ASN A 88 14.89 -18.77 -11.34
CA ASN A 88 14.37 -17.98 -12.47
C ASN A 88 15.35 -16.90 -12.97
N PRO A 89 15.90 -17.06 -14.19
CA PRO A 89 16.87 -16.10 -14.73
C PRO A 89 16.28 -14.71 -14.99
N TYR A 90 14.98 -14.58 -15.28
CA TYR A 90 14.33 -13.27 -15.43
C TYR A 90 14.25 -12.50 -14.10
N LEU A 91 14.07 -13.21 -12.99
CA LEU A 91 14.08 -12.60 -11.67
C LEU A 91 15.50 -12.18 -11.28
N GLN A 92 16.51 -12.99 -11.60
CA GLN A 92 17.90 -12.60 -11.37
C GLN A 92 18.29 -11.36 -12.20
N TYR A 93 17.91 -11.32 -13.47
CA TYR A 93 18.08 -10.13 -14.31
C TYR A 93 17.37 -8.90 -13.73
N PHE A 94 16.12 -9.06 -13.26
CA PHE A 94 15.39 -7.96 -12.63
C PHE A 94 16.14 -7.40 -11.41
N LEU A 95 16.76 -8.27 -10.61
CA LEU A 95 17.60 -7.88 -9.46
C LEU A 95 18.99 -7.37 -9.83
N GLY A 96 19.37 -7.40 -11.11
CA GLY A 96 20.63 -6.87 -11.61
C GLY A 96 21.82 -7.81 -11.51
N PHE A 97 21.59 -9.13 -11.42
CA PHE A 97 22.69 -10.09 -11.52
C PHE A 97 23.26 -10.10 -12.96
N PRO A 98 24.59 -10.27 -13.11
CA PRO A 98 25.24 -10.28 -14.43
C PRO A 98 25.06 -11.62 -15.17
N GLU A 99 24.86 -12.69 -14.42
CA GLU A 99 24.75 -14.06 -14.93
C GLU A 99 23.75 -14.84 -14.11
N TYR A 100 23.19 -15.90 -14.70
CA TYR A 100 22.36 -16.85 -13.98
C TYR A 100 23.20 -17.75 -13.09
N LYS A 101 22.85 -17.81 -11.80
CA LYS A 101 23.41 -18.76 -10.84
C LYS A 101 22.29 -19.59 -10.22
N ASP A 102 22.40 -20.91 -10.31
CA ASP A 102 21.48 -21.84 -9.65
C ASP A 102 21.82 -22.00 -8.17
N GLU A 103 21.86 -20.86 -7.46
CA GLU A 103 22.20 -20.78 -6.05
C GLU A 103 21.31 -19.75 -5.36
N VAL A 104 21.09 -19.96 -4.07
CA VAL A 104 20.33 -19.03 -3.25
C VAL A 104 21.05 -17.68 -3.15
N PRO A 105 20.46 -16.56 -3.62
CA PRO A 105 21.14 -15.27 -3.71
C PRO A 105 21.44 -14.65 -2.33
N PHE A 106 20.63 -15.00 -1.33
CA PHE A 106 20.76 -14.61 0.07
C PHE A 106 19.83 -15.41 0.99
N ASP A 107 20.14 -15.44 2.29
CA ASP A 107 19.26 -16.08 3.28
C ASP A 107 17.92 -15.33 3.43
N HIS A 108 16.82 -16.08 3.49
CA HIS A 108 15.46 -15.53 3.53
C HIS A 108 15.21 -14.57 4.71
N SER A 109 15.99 -14.65 5.80
CA SER A 109 15.88 -13.72 6.93
C SER A 109 16.21 -12.27 6.55
N LEU A 110 17.03 -12.05 5.51
CA LEU A 110 17.36 -10.72 5.01
C LEU A 110 16.15 -9.94 4.50
N MET A 111 15.07 -10.61 4.07
CA MET A 111 13.82 -9.96 3.68
C MET A 111 13.25 -9.08 4.80
N THR A 112 13.43 -9.49 6.07
CA THR A 112 13.03 -8.68 7.23
C THR A 112 13.89 -7.43 7.37
N HIS A 113 15.18 -7.53 7.07
CA HIS A 113 16.09 -6.39 7.08
C HIS A 113 15.82 -5.44 5.92
N PHE A 114 15.52 -5.94 4.72
CA PHE A 114 15.15 -5.11 3.57
C PHE A 114 13.94 -4.24 3.87
N ARG A 115 12.87 -4.81 4.46
CA ARG A 115 11.70 -4.01 4.89
C ARG A 115 12.06 -2.90 5.88
N LYS A 116 12.96 -3.17 6.83
CA LYS A 116 13.37 -2.17 7.81
C LYS A 116 14.21 -1.02 7.21
N ARG A 117 14.89 -1.27 6.09
CA ARG A 117 15.77 -0.28 5.43
C ARG A 117 14.99 0.68 4.54
N PHE A 118 13.91 0.23 3.93
CA PHE A 118 13.04 1.07 3.11
C PHE A 118 11.94 1.68 3.97
N THR A 119 12.17 2.92 4.40
CA THR A 119 11.15 3.70 5.13
C THR A 119 10.00 4.07 4.21
N LYS A 120 8.85 4.43 4.80
CA LYS A 120 7.68 4.87 4.04
C LYS A 120 7.98 6.10 3.17
N ASP A 121 8.79 7.03 3.66
CA ASP A 121 9.11 8.28 2.97
C ASP A 121 10.01 7.99 1.76
N THR A 122 11.04 7.16 1.94
CA THR A 122 11.88 6.69 0.83
C THR A 122 11.06 5.98 -0.25
N LEU A 123 10.11 5.11 0.15
CA LEU A 123 9.26 4.41 -0.83
C LEU A 123 8.26 5.33 -1.52
N ALA A 124 7.76 6.36 -0.83
CA ALA A 124 6.90 7.38 -1.43
C ALA A 124 7.66 8.12 -2.54
N GLU A 125 8.88 8.58 -2.26
CA GLU A 125 9.72 9.25 -3.25
C GLU A 125 10.05 8.36 -4.44
N ILE A 126 10.36 7.08 -4.21
CA ILE A 126 10.61 6.12 -5.29
C ILE A 126 9.36 5.96 -6.16
N ASN A 127 8.19 5.88 -5.54
CA ASN A 127 6.92 5.80 -6.26
C ASN A 127 6.66 7.07 -7.08
N GLU A 128 6.95 8.26 -6.55
CA GLU A 128 6.86 9.52 -7.30
C GLU A 128 7.75 9.48 -8.55
N LEU A 129 9.00 9.03 -8.43
CA LEU A 129 9.92 8.93 -9.57
C LEU A 129 9.43 7.92 -10.63
N ILE A 130 8.93 6.76 -10.21
CA ILE A 130 8.37 5.76 -11.13
C ILE A 130 7.18 6.33 -11.89
N VAL A 131 6.27 7.02 -11.21
CA VAL A 131 5.07 7.58 -11.85
C VAL A 131 5.42 8.77 -12.75
N ARG A 132 6.34 9.64 -12.34
CA ARG A 132 6.81 10.76 -13.18
C ARG A 132 7.39 10.25 -14.50
N ASN A 133 8.32 9.30 -14.45
CA ASN A 133 8.92 8.72 -15.66
C ASN A 133 7.88 8.03 -16.57
N ALA A 134 6.78 7.55 -16.01
CA ALA A 134 5.70 6.93 -16.79
C ALA A 134 4.72 7.94 -17.41
N LEU A 135 4.59 9.14 -16.83
CA LEU A 135 3.73 10.22 -17.32
C LEU A 135 4.48 11.17 -18.27
N GLU A 136 5.80 11.27 -18.14
CA GLU A 136 6.69 12.09 -18.98
C GLU A 136 7.62 11.23 -19.88
N PRO A 137 7.13 10.31 -20.72
CA PRO A 137 7.96 9.71 -21.74
C PRO A 137 8.17 10.75 -22.87
N ASP A 138 9.35 11.35 -22.92
CA ASP A 138 9.89 12.17 -24.03
C ASP A 138 9.33 13.61 -24.20
N GLU A 139 9.74 14.54 -23.33
CA GLU A 139 9.80 16.00 -23.65
C GLU A 139 11.22 16.42 -24.12
N GLU A 140 11.91 15.61 -24.94
CA GLU A 140 13.15 16.05 -25.62
C GLU A 140 12.93 16.50 -27.07
N LEU A 141 11.69 16.50 -27.59
CA LEU A 141 11.40 16.93 -28.97
C LEU A 141 10.09 17.72 -29.13
N GLN A 142 9.82 18.69 -28.25
CA GLN A 142 8.96 19.81 -28.64
C GLN A 142 9.65 21.14 -28.32
N ASP A 143 9.97 21.82 -29.42
CA ASP A 143 10.54 23.16 -29.50
C ASP A 143 10.04 24.08 -28.39
N LYS A 144 11.00 24.62 -27.63
CA LYS A 144 10.86 25.89 -26.92
C LYS A 144 10.84 27.05 -27.93
N SER A 145 9.89 27.03 -28.86
CA SER A 145 9.55 28.17 -29.71
C SER A 145 8.05 28.37 -29.72
N SER A 146 7.52 28.79 -28.58
CA SER A 146 6.36 29.68 -28.59
C SER A 146 6.55 30.68 -27.46
N ALA A 147 6.74 31.93 -27.88
CA ALA A 147 6.86 33.08 -27.02
C ALA A 147 5.71 33.11 -26.01
N ALA A 148 6.07 33.28 -24.75
CA ALA A 148 5.12 33.52 -23.67
C ALA A 148 4.35 34.81 -23.97
N ASN A 149 3.06 34.67 -24.27
CA ASN A 149 2.10 35.72 -23.94
C ASN A 149 1.81 35.57 -22.44
N ASP A 150 2.48 36.40 -21.64
CA ASP A 150 2.14 36.68 -20.25
C ASP A 150 0.80 37.42 -20.21
N ASP A 151 -0.31 36.69 -20.02
CA ASP A 151 -1.51 37.25 -19.36
C ASP A 151 -2.59 36.22 -18.95
N ASP A 152 -2.49 34.94 -19.33
CA ASP A 152 -3.47 33.93 -18.89
C ASP A 152 -2.96 33.12 -17.69
N GLN A 153 -3.65 33.23 -16.55
CA GLN A 153 -3.43 32.32 -15.42
C GLN A 153 -3.57 30.86 -15.89
N PRO A 154 -2.65 29.96 -15.51
CA PRO A 154 -2.72 28.57 -15.93
C PRO A 154 -4.04 27.94 -15.48
N TRP A 155 -4.83 27.42 -16.43
CA TRP A 155 -6.11 26.78 -16.15
C TRP A 155 -5.92 25.47 -15.38
N ASN A 156 -6.83 25.19 -14.44
CA ASN A 156 -6.80 23.94 -13.65
C ASN A 156 -7.03 22.73 -14.56
N LYS A 157 -6.22 21.69 -14.42
CA LYS A 157 -6.26 20.51 -15.29
C LYS A 157 -6.26 19.22 -14.48
N GLY A 158 -6.99 18.22 -14.95
CA GLY A 158 -6.94 16.86 -14.42
C GLY A 158 -7.88 16.60 -13.24
N LYS A 159 -7.96 15.32 -12.85
CA LYS A 159 -8.87 14.84 -11.79
C LYS A 159 -8.07 14.26 -10.64
N LEU A 160 -8.39 14.69 -9.44
CA LEU A 160 -7.85 14.12 -8.20
C LEU A 160 -8.95 13.34 -7.49
N ILE A 161 -8.80 12.02 -7.36
CA ILE A 161 -9.72 11.20 -6.58
C ILE A 161 -9.05 10.86 -5.25
N VAL A 162 -9.74 11.09 -4.13
CA VAL A 162 -9.19 10.83 -2.79
C VAL A 162 -10.12 9.95 -1.98
N ASP A 163 -9.54 8.97 -1.29
CA ASP A 163 -10.28 8.14 -0.34
C ASP A 163 -9.31 7.55 0.70
N ALA A 164 -9.85 7.20 1.86
CA ALA A 164 -9.11 6.55 2.92
C ALA A 164 -9.63 5.13 3.13
N THR A 165 -8.73 4.16 3.31
CA THR A 165 -9.09 2.78 3.64
C THR A 165 -8.37 2.28 4.90
N CYS A 166 -8.83 1.19 5.49
CA CYS A 166 -8.07 0.48 6.52
C CYS A 166 -7.47 -0.78 5.88
N THR A 167 -6.18 -1.02 6.15
CA THR A 167 -5.47 -2.24 5.77
C THR A 167 -5.34 -3.11 7.02
N PRO A 168 -6.12 -4.20 7.16
CA PRO A 168 -6.14 -5.00 8.37
C PRO A 168 -4.77 -5.61 8.67
N ALA A 169 -4.34 -5.50 9.92
CA ALA A 169 -3.15 -6.20 10.40
C ALA A 169 -3.47 -7.67 10.72
N ASP A 170 -2.47 -8.54 10.62
CA ASP A 170 -2.60 -9.93 11.03
C ASP A 170 -2.57 -10.04 12.57
N VAL A 171 -3.72 -9.76 13.19
CA VAL A 171 -3.98 -9.91 14.63
C VAL A 171 -5.24 -10.72 14.87
N ALA A 172 -5.25 -11.48 15.96
CA ALA A 172 -6.47 -12.10 16.45
C ALA A 172 -7.49 -11.01 16.85
N TYR A 173 -8.78 -11.29 16.65
CA TYR A 173 -9.82 -10.33 17.03
C TYR A 173 -9.74 -10.02 18.53
N PRO A 174 -9.54 -8.74 18.91
CA PRO A 174 -9.18 -8.39 20.28
C PRO A 174 -10.42 -8.27 21.16
N THR A 175 -10.62 -9.27 22.01
CA THR A 175 -11.57 -9.18 23.12
C THR A 175 -10.83 -8.96 24.43
N ASP A 176 -11.38 -8.15 25.33
CA ASP A 176 -10.76 -7.86 26.63
C ASP A 176 -10.42 -9.13 27.41
N LEU A 177 -11.31 -10.13 27.34
CA LEU A 177 -11.09 -11.43 27.99
C LEU A 177 -9.91 -12.20 27.39
N ASN A 178 -9.81 -12.27 26.05
CA ASN A 178 -8.70 -12.98 25.38
C ASN A 178 -7.37 -12.26 25.64
N LEU A 179 -7.38 -10.93 25.59
CA LEU A 179 -6.18 -10.11 25.77
C LEU A 179 -5.64 -10.22 27.20
N LEU A 180 -6.52 -10.22 28.21
CA LEU A 180 -6.13 -10.48 29.60
C LEU A 180 -5.64 -11.91 29.82
N ASN A 181 -6.20 -12.91 29.14
CA ASN A 181 -5.69 -14.28 29.21
C ASN A 181 -4.29 -14.39 28.59
N GLU A 182 -4.05 -13.77 27.43
CA GLU A 182 -2.73 -13.73 26.79
C GLU A 182 -1.71 -13.05 27.72
N ALA A 183 -2.08 -11.92 28.34
CA ALA A 183 -1.25 -11.24 29.33
C ALA A 183 -0.92 -12.11 30.55
N ARG A 184 -1.91 -12.87 31.05
CA ARG A 184 -1.72 -13.83 32.14
C ARG A 184 -0.70 -14.91 31.74
N GLU A 185 -0.86 -15.54 30.58
CA GLU A 185 0.04 -16.61 30.11
C GLU A 185 1.47 -16.10 29.92
N LYS A 186 1.63 -14.91 29.32
CA LYS A 186 2.93 -14.27 29.16
C LYS A 186 3.58 -13.93 30.50
N THR A 187 2.83 -13.40 31.47
CA THR A 187 3.37 -13.11 32.81
C THR A 187 3.73 -14.38 33.58
N GLU A 188 3.01 -15.48 33.40
CA GLU A 188 3.41 -16.79 33.94
C GLU A 188 4.74 -17.26 33.34
N ALA A 189 4.93 -17.15 32.02
CA ALA A 189 6.20 -17.48 31.37
C ALA A 189 7.37 -16.58 31.81
N ILE A 190 7.11 -15.29 32.04
CA ILE A 190 8.09 -14.34 32.59
C ILE A 190 8.52 -14.77 33.99
N ILE A 191 7.57 -15.11 34.88
CA ILE A 191 7.87 -15.63 36.22
C ILE A 191 8.70 -16.91 36.12
N ASP A 192 8.36 -17.81 35.18
CA ASP A 192 9.09 -19.05 34.95
C ASP A 192 10.54 -18.79 34.54
N THR A 193 10.77 -17.79 33.67
CA THR A 193 12.11 -17.39 33.21
C THR A 193 12.93 -16.77 34.33
N MET A 194 12.36 -15.83 35.09
CA MET A 194 13.05 -15.16 36.20
C MET A 194 13.34 -16.10 37.38
N HIS A 195 12.60 -17.20 37.50
CA HIS A 195 12.79 -18.21 38.55
C HIS A 195 13.77 -19.31 38.15
N ALA A 196 14.10 -19.47 36.87
CA ALA A 196 14.92 -20.57 36.37
C ALA A 196 16.30 -20.67 37.06
N SER A 197 16.94 -19.54 37.37
CA SER A 197 18.22 -19.48 38.08
C SER A 197 18.12 -19.75 39.59
N LEU A 198 16.90 -19.80 40.14
CA LEU A 198 16.61 -19.97 41.57
C LEU A 198 15.99 -21.34 41.87
N VAL A 199 16.00 -22.25 40.91
CA VAL A 199 15.53 -23.63 41.07
C VAL A 199 16.44 -24.33 42.09
N GLY A 200 15.84 -24.95 43.11
CA GLY A 200 16.54 -25.59 44.23
C GLY A 200 16.89 -24.65 45.38
N THR A 201 17.04 -23.34 45.14
CA THR A 201 17.37 -22.34 46.18
C THR A 201 16.15 -21.65 46.76
N GLN A 202 15.16 -21.30 45.93
CA GLN A 202 13.97 -20.60 46.39
C GLN A 202 12.69 -21.22 45.83
N LYS A 203 11.64 -21.20 46.65
CA LYS A 203 10.31 -21.63 46.22
C LYS A 203 9.74 -20.64 45.21
N LYS A 204 9.29 -21.17 44.07
CA LYS A 204 8.64 -20.40 43.01
C LYS A 204 7.39 -19.67 43.52
N PRO A 205 7.18 -18.39 43.15
CA PRO A 205 5.94 -17.69 43.46
C PRO A 205 4.71 -18.43 42.90
N ARG A 206 3.67 -18.59 43.74
CA ARG A 206 2.44 -19.27 43.33
C ARG A 206 1.76 -18.51 42.19
N THR A 207 1.57 -19.20 41.06
CA THR A 207 0.70 -18.79 39.97
C THR A 207 -0.59 -19.61 40.00
N TYR A 208 -1.72 -19.03 39.60
CA TYR A 208 -3.01 -19.73 39.55
C TYR A 208 -3.31 -20.30 38.15
N ARG A 209 -2.27 -20.67 37.38
CA ARG A 209 -2.35 -20.97 35.95
C ARG A 209 -3.45 -21.94 35.56
N GLN A 210 -3.58 -23.05 36.29
CA GLN A 210 -4.62 -24.06 36.03
C GLN A 210 -6.04 -23.53 36.31
N LYS A 211 -6.22 -22.87 37.46
CA LYS A 211 -7.52 -22.29 37.86
C LYS A 211 -7.94 -21.18 36.90
N ALA A 212 -7.02 -20.29 36.56
CA ALA A 212 -7.25 -19.16 35.67
C ALA A 212 -7.59 -19.61 34.24
N ARG A 213 -6.92 -20.66 33.73
CA ARG A 213 -7.26 -21.28 32.45
C ARG A 213 -8.66 -21.90 32.46
N LYS A 214 -9.03 -22.62 33.53
CA LYS A 214 -10.38 -23.19 33.68
C LYS A 214 -11.46 -22.08 33.68
N ASP A 215 -11.23 -21.02 34.45
CA ASP A 215 -12.14 -19.86 34.51
C ASP A 215 -12.29 -19.16 33.14
N TYR A 216 -11.20 -19.01 32.39
CA TYR A 216 -11.22 -18.46 31.03
C TYR A 216 -12.01 -19.35 30.07
N LEU A 217 -11.69 -20.66 30.01
CA LEU A 217 -12.34 -21.61 29.10
C LEU A 217 -13.85 -21.74 29.35
N ALA A 218 -14.29 -21.57 30.61
CA ALA A 218 -15.70 -21.59 30.96
C ALA A 218 -16.52 -20.48 30.29
N VAL A 219 -15.89 -19.39 29.83
CA VAL A 219 -16.54 -18.31 29.07
C VAL A 219 -16.16 -18.34 27.60
N ALA A 220 -14.87 -18.56 27.28
CA ALA A 220 -14.38 -18.53 25.90
C ALA A 220 -15.01 -19.59 24.98
N LYS A 221 -15.44 -20.75 25.53
CA LYS A 221 -16.10 -21.81 24.75
C LYS A 221 -17.57 -21.52 24.41
N GLN A 222 -18.17 -20.45 24.95
CA GLN A 222 -19.56 -20.11 24.68
C GLN A 222 -19.70 -19.27 23.42
N LYS A 223 -20.65 -19.62 22.56
CA LYS A 223 -20.93 -18.88 21.31
C LYS A 223 -21.36 -17.44 21.56
N ARG A 224 -22.19 -17.21 22.60
CA ARG A 224 -22.74 -15.89 22.97
C ARG A 224 -22.82 -15.74 24.49
N PRO A 225 -21.69 -15.48 25.18
CA PRO A 225 -21.71 -15.29 26.62
C PRO A 225 -22.41 -13.97 26.99
N GLY A 226 -23.30 -14.00 27.98
CA GLY A 226 -23.99 -12.80 28.45
C GLY A 226 -23.04 -11.78 29.09
N GLY A 227 -23.32 -10.49 28.94
CA GLY A 227 -22.43 -9.39 29.37
C GLY A 227 -22.02 -9.45 30.84
N LYS A 228 -22.94 -9.80 31.75
CA LYS A 228 -22.64 -9.99 33.19
C LYS A 228 -21.57 -11.08 33.42
N LYS A 229 -21.64 -12.17 32.65
CA LYS A 229 -20.71 -13.30 32.74
C LYS A 229 -19.33 -12.92 32.19
N VAL A 230 -19.30 -12.22 31.06
CA VAL A 230 -18.07 -11.67 30.46
C VAL A 230 -17.38 -10.74 31.46
N ARG A 231 -18.12 -9.79 32.05
CA ARG A 231 -17.59 -8.87 33.06
C ARG A 231 -17.03 -9.62 34.28
N LYS A 232 -17.73 -10.64 34.80
CA LYS A 232 -17.23 -11.47 35.90
C LYS A 232 -15.91 -12.18 35.53
N ALA A 233 -15.80 -12.69 34.30
CA ALA A 233 -14.58 -13.34 33.83
C ALA A 233 -13.41 -12.36 33.66
N ILE A 234 -13.65 -11.16 33.12
CA ILE A 234 -12.66 -10.08 33.03
C ILE A 234 -12.13 -9.73 34.43
N GLY A 235 -13.02 -9.54 35.42
CA GLY A 235 -12.62 -9.26 36.80
C GLY A 235 -11.74 -10.36 37.40
N LYS A 236 -12.06 -11.64 37.15
CA LYS A 236 -11.20 -12.77 37.55
C LYS A 236 -9.82 -12.71 36.90
N GLN A 237 -9.75 -12.47 35.59
CA GLN A 237 -8.47 -12.37 34.88
C GLN A 237 -7.62 -11.20 35.37
N LEU A 238 -8.23 -10.04 35.63
CA LEU A 238 -7.55 -8.89 36.25
C LEU A 238 -6.95 -9.24 37.61
N CYS A 239 -7.67 -9.98 38.45
CA CYS A 239 -7.15 -10.44 39.74
C CYS A 239 -5.94 -11.39 39.60
N TYR A 240 -6.00 -12.33 38.66
CA TYR A 240 -4.87 -13.23 38.38
C TYR A 240 -3.66 -12.46 37.85
N LEU A 241 -3.87 -11.57 36.90
CA LEU A 241 -2.82 -10.75 36.31
C LEU A 241 -2.18 -9.80 37.34
N ARG A 242 -2.98 -9.13 38.18
CA ARG A 242 -2.50 -8.31 39.29
C ARG A 242 -1.53 -9.06 40.19
N ARG A 243 -1.85 -10.32 40.53
CA ARG A 243 -1.00 -11.15 41.38
C ARG A 243 0.31 -11.51 40.69
N ASN A 244 0.25 -11.86 39.40
CA ASN A 244 1.46 -12.14 38.62
C ASN A 244 2.36 -10.91 38.54
N LEU A 245 1.80 -9.73 38.22
CA LEU A 245 2.55 -8.48 38.18
C LEU A 245 3.21 -8.16 39.53
N ARG A 246 2.49 -8.31 40.65
CA ARG A 246 3.06 -8.13 41.99
C ARG A 246 4.22 -9.10 42.29
N ASN A 247 4.14 -10.34 41.82
CA ASN A 247 5.25 -11.29 41.95
C ASN A 247 6.45 -10.85 41.10
N ILE A 248 6.20 -10.43 39.85
CA ILE A 248 7.24 -9.93 38.95
C ILE A 248 7.92 -8.70 39.54
N ASP A 249 7.19 -7.74 40.13
CA ASP A 249 7.76 -6.55 40.75
C ASP A 249 8.68 -6.91 41.93
N LYS A 250 8.28 -7.89 42.77
CA LYS A 250 9.14 -8.42 43.85
C LYS A 250 10.38 -9.14 43.35
N MET A 251 10.28 -9.82 42.21
CA MET A 251 11.42 -10.49 41.58
C MET A 251 12.34 -9.46 40.93
N ALA A 252 11.78 -8.41 40.34
CA ALA A 252 12.49 -7.30 39.73
C ALA A 252 13.29 -6.51 40.77
N SER A 253 12.75 -6.26 41.95
CA SER A 253 13.47 -5.59 43.05
C SER A 253 14.67 -6.38 43.57
N ARG A 254 14.81 -7.65 43.17
CA ARG A 254 15.98 -8.51 43.46
C ARG A 254 16.95 -8.60 42.27
N GLY A 255 16.78 -7.76 41.25
CA GLY A 255 17.65 -7.75 40.07
C GLY A 255 17.35 -8.83 39.02
N LEU A 256 16.30 -9.66 39.18
CA LEU A 256 16.05 -10.81 38.30
C LEU A 256 15.54 -10.44 36.89
N LEU A 257 15.38 -9.14 36.59
CA LEU A 257 15.02 -8.68 35.24
C LEU A 257 16.10 -9.00 34.20
N MET A 258 17.37 -9.14 34.61
CA MET A 258 18.49 -9.44 33.73
C MET A 258 18.34 -10.76 32.95
N TYR A 259 17.52 -11.70 33.46
CA TYR A 259 17.27 -12.99 32.82
C TYR A 259 16.21 -12.93 31.72
N LEU A 260 15.50 -11.80 31.57
CA LEU A 260 14.47 -11.66 30.55
C LEU A 260 15.08 -11.38 29.18
N SER A 261 14.57 -12.08 28.16
CA SER A 261 14.83 -11.68 26.78
C SER A 261 14.25 -10.28 26.50
N ARG A 262 14.83 -9.56 25.53
CA ARG A 262 14.32 -8.25 25.07
C ARG A 262 12.81 -8.29 24.76
N LYS A 263 12.34 -9.39 24.16
CA LYS A 263 10.92 -9.61 23.84
C LYS A 263 10.07 -9.74 25.10
N GLN A 264 10.49 -10.54 26.08
CA GLN A 264 9.75 -10.69 27.34
C GLN A 264 9.70 -9.39 28.13
N TYR A 265 10.79 -8.65 28.19
CA TYR A 265 10.83 -7.34 28.84
C TYR A 265 9.89 -6.35 28.16
N ARG A 266 9.91 -6.27 26.82
CA ARG A 266 8.96 -5.46 26.05
C ARG A 266 7.51 -5.86 26.31
N ASP A 267 7.21 -7.16 26.24
CA ASP A 267 5.86 -7.68 26.48
C ASP A 267 5.41 -7.37 27.93
N LEU A 268 6.31 -7.39 28.92
CA LEU A 268 6.00 -7.00 30.31
C LEU A 268 5.58 -5.53 30.42
N LEU A 269 6.28 -4.61 29.74
CA LEU A 269 5.93 -3.19 29.74
C LEU A 269 4.53 -2.97 29.13
N VAL A 270 4.28 -3.59 27.98
CA VAL A 270 2.96 -3.54 27.30
C VAL A 270 1.87 -4.14 28.19
N ILE A 271 2.14 -5.25 28.89
CA ILE A 271 1.17 -5.89 29.79
C ILE A 271 0.85 -5.01 31.01
N LYS A 272 1.82 -4.29 31.56
CA LYS A 272 1.58 -3.34 32.66
C LYS A 272 0.62 -2.24 32.23
N GLU A 273 0.84 -1.66 31.06
CA GLU A 273 -0.05 -0.64 30.50
C GLU A 273 -1.43 -1.21 30.15
N LEU A 274 -1.48 -2.38 29.53
CA LEU A 274 -2.73 -3.10 29.26
C LEU A 274 -3.53 -3.34 30.55
N TYR A 275 -2.86 -3.78 31.62
CA TYR A 275 -3.51 -4.01 32.92
C TYR A 275 -4.09 -2.71 33.48
N ARG A 276 -3.34 -1.60 33.44
CA ARG A 276 -3.81 -0.28 33.85
C ARG A 276 -5.06 0.13 33.07
N GLN A 277 -5.02 0.04 31.74
CA GLN A 277 -6.14 0.39 30.85
C GLN A 277 -7.39 -0.47 31.12
N GLN A 278 -7.22 -1.78 31.23
CA GLN A 278 -8.31 -2.72 31.46
C GLN A 278 -8.92 -2.60 32.85
N LEU A 279 -8.11 -2.32 33.88
CA LEU A 279 -8.59 -2.05 35.24
C LEU A 279 -9.45 -0.79 35.27
N TRP A 280 -8.95 0.31 34.66
CA TRP A 280 -9.68 1.57 34.58
C TRP A 280 -11.02 1.42 33.84
N MET A 281 -11.02 0.75 32.68
CA MET A 281 -12.24 0.43 31.92
C MET A 281 -13.22 -0.42 32.73
N TYR A 282 -12.70 -1.40 33.49
CA TYR A 282 -13.51 -2.25 34.35
C TYR A 282 -14.19 -1.46 35.47
N GLU A 283 -13.44 -0.64 36.21
CA GLU A 283 -13.93 0.14 37.34
C GLU A 283 -14.93 1.22 36.91
N ASN A 284 -14.60 1.97 35.85
CA ASN A 284 -15.44 3.06 35.32
C ASN A 284 -16.58 2.59 34.40
N ARG A 285 -16.75 1.28 34.21
CA ARG A 285 -17.80 0.68 33.36
C ARG A 285 -17.83 1.25 31.93
N THR A 286 -16.66 1.47 31.35
CA THR A 286 -16.50 2.03 30.00
C THR A 286 -15.69 1.10 29.11
N HIS A 287 -15.91 1.19 27.80
CA HIS A 287 -15.17 0.44 26.78
C HIS A 287 -14.26 1.34 25.92
N LYS A 288 -14.09 2.61 26.32
CA LYS A 288 -13.30 3.60 25.61
C LYS A 288 -12.15 4.06 26.49
N ILE A 289 -10.94 4.07 25.94
CA ILE A 289 -9.76 4.66 26.54
C ILE A 289 -8.84 5.14 25.42
N ALA A 290 -8.14 6.25 25.63
CA ALA A 290 -7.13 6.72 24.70
C ALA A 290 -6.01 5.67 24.57
N GLU A 291 -5.44 5.54 23.37
CA GLU A 291 -4.31 4.63 23.08
C GLU A 291 -4.55 3.18 23.51
N ARG A 292 -5.79 2.70 23.35
CA ARG A 292 -6.19 1.36 23.78
C ARG A 292 -5.31 0.29 23.15
N ILE A 293 -4.67 -0.52 23.99
CA ILE A 293 -3.94 -1.71 23.57
C ILE A 293 -4.95 -2.79 23.18
N VAL A 294 -4.82 -3.26 21.94
CA VAL A 294 -5.64 -4.36 21.39
C VAL A 294 -4.81 -5.61 21.08
N SER A 295 -3.48 -5.52 21.04
CA SER A 295 -2.59 -6.66 20.87
C SER A 295 -1.32 -6.45 21.68
N ILE A 296 -0.90 -7.45 22.45
CA ILE A 296 0.39 -7.41 23.18
C ILE A 296 1.55 -7.51 22.20
N SER A 297 1.39 -8.32 21.14
CA SER A 297 2.43 -8.52 20.13
C SER A 297 2.66 -7.29 19.23
N GLN A 298 1.59 -6.51 19.00
CA GLN A 298 1.53 -5.36 18.10
C GLN A 298 0.83 -4.19 18.80
N PRO A 299 1.48 -3.55 19.79
CA PRO A 299 0.85 -2.56 20.66
C PRO A 299 0.56 -1.21 20.00
N HIS A 300 1.02 -0.98 18.77
CA HIS A 300 0.76 0.23 17.99
C HIS A 300 -0.59 0.20 17.28
N ILE A 301 -1.21 -0.97 17.09
CA ILE A 301 -2.51 -1.09 16.43
C ILE A 301 -3.59 -0.47 17.31
N ARG A 302 -4.56 0.19 16.67
CA ARG A 302 -5.70 0.82 17.34
C ARG A 302 -7.02 0.34 16.71
N PRO A 303 -8.13 0.40 17.45
CA PRO A 303 -9.46 0.19 16.89
C PRO A 303 -9.87 1.38 16.01
N ILE A 304 -10.23 1.12 14.75
CA ILE A 304 -10.74 2.11 13.80
C ILE A 304 -12.23 1.85 13.57
N VAL A 305 -13.08 2.76 14.05
CA VAL A 305 -14.54 2.62 13.91
C VAL A 305 -14.95 3.17 12.54
N ARG A 306 -15.43 2.30 11.65
CA ARG A 306 -15.87 2.68 10.29
C ARG A 306 -17.35 2.45 10.01
N GLY A 307 -18.08 1.80 10.92
CA GLY A 307 -19.53 1.59 10.77
C GLY A 307 -19.95 0.75 9.55
N LYS A 308 -19.01 -0.03 8.97
CA LYS A 308 -19.31 -0.91 7.83
C LYS A 308 -20.21 -2.07 8.27
N ALA A 309 -21.18 -2.44 7.43
CA ALA A 309 -22.15 -3.49 7.73
C ALA A 309 -21.54 -4.84 8.17
N LYS A 310 -20.39 -5.23 7.58
CA LYS A 310 -19.70 -6.49 7.90
C LYS A 310 -18.86 -6.44 9.18
N SER A 311 -18.29 -5.27 9.49
CA SER A 311 -17.42 -5.08 10.66
C SER A 311 -17.43 -3.61 11.09
N ASN A 312 -17.98 -3.34 12.27
CA ASN A 312 -18.07 -1.98 12.80
C ASN A 312 -16.70 -1.38 13.13
N VAL A 313 -15.73 -2.23 13.49
CA VAL A 313 -14.37 -1.85 13.89
C VAL A 313 -13.36 -2.68 13.11
N GLU A 314 -12.38 -2.00 12.51
CA GLU A 314 -11.24 -2.59 11.82
C GLU A 314 -9.97 -2.39 12.67
N PHE A 315 -8.97 -3.27 12.51
CA PHE A 315 -7.71 -3.24 13.26
C PHE A 315 -6.54 -3.30 12.29
N GLY A 316 -5.83 -2.19 12.15
CA GLY A 316 -4.72 -2.08 11.21
C GLY A 316 -4.35 -0.62 10.96
N ALA A 317 -3.61 -0.37 9.89
CA ALA A 317 -3.25 0.98 9.49
C ALA A 317 -4.39 1.62 8.69
N LYS A 318 -4.70 2.88 9.00
CA LYS A 318 -5.54 3.75 8.19
C LYS A 318 -4.65 4.43 7.15
N VAL A 319 -5.02 4.31 5.89
CA VAL A 319 -4.25 4.78 4.74
C VAL A 319 -5.11 5.76 3.95
N SER A 320 -4.62 6.99 3.76
CA SER A 320 -5.18 7.95 2.81
C SER A 320 -4.47 7.81 1.47
N VAL A 321 -5.23 7.72 0.38
CA VAL A 321 -4.72 7.53 -0.96
C VAL A 321 -5.32 8.53 -1.92
N SER A 322 -4.46 9.12 -2.75
CA SER A 322 -4.82 9.89 -3.93
C SER A 322 -4.66 9.04 -5.18
N LEU A 323 -5.60 9.15 -6.11
CA LEU A 323 -5.57 8.50 -7.40
C LEU A 323 -5.61 9.57 -8.49
N ILE A 324 -4.60 9.56 -9.36
CA ILE A 324 -4.40 10.55 -10.43
C ILE A 324 -4.06 9.77 -11.69
N ASP A 325 -4.87 9.92 -12.74
CA ASP A 325 -4.76 9.13 -13.97
C ASP A 325 -4.49 7.66 -13.67
N GLY A 326 -5.26 7.14 -12.71
CA GLY A 326 -5.22 5.80 -12.15
C GLY A 326 -3.89 5.30 -11.57
N PHE A 327 -2.90 6.17 -11.36
CA PHE A 327 -1.75 5.96 -10.48
C PHE A 327 -2.10 6.32 -9.04
N SER A 328 -1.68 5.45 -8.12
CA SER A 328 -1.99 5.57 -6.70
C SER A 328 -0.83 6.17 -5.91
N PHE A 329 -1.15 7.11 -5.03
CA PHE A 329 -0.20 7.79 -4.15
C PHE A 329 -0.69 7.66 -2.72
N VAL A 330 0.18 7.17 -1.84
CA VAL A 330 -0.14 7.06 -0.42
C VAL A 330 0.24 8.38 0.26
N ASP A 331 -0.76 9.16 0.65
CA ASP A 331 -0.53 10.49 1.25
C ASP A 331 -0.26 10.40 2.75
N ARG A 332 -0.93 9.46 3.43
CA ARG A 332 -0.80 9.27 4.87
C ARG A 332 -1.01 7.81 5.26
N ILE A 333 -0.14 7.31 6.13
CA ILE A 333 -0.35 6.06 6.87
C ILE A 333 -0.32 6.41 8.35
N ASP A 334 -1.37 6.02 9.07
CA ASP A 334 -1.47 6.21 10.50
C ASP A 334 -2.08 4.97 11.17
N TRP A 335 -1.71 4.73 12.41
CA TRP A 335 -2.27 3.65 13.21
C TRP A 335 -3.44 4.13 14.07
N ASP A 336 -3.53 5.44 14.31
CA ASP A 336 -4.65 6.07 14.99
C ASP A 336 -5.79 6.41 14.01
N ASN A 337 -7.01 6.51 14.54
CA ASN A 337 -8.14 6.96 13.76
C ASN A 337 -8.14 8.50 13.68
N TYR A 338 -7.75 9.05 12.54
CA TYR A 338 -7.80 10.49 12.25
C TYR A 338 -8.99 10.84 11.36
N ASN A 339 -9.37 12.11 11.28
CA ASN A 339 -10.37 12.58 10.32
C ASN A 339 -9.68 12.85 8.96
N GLU A 340 -9.95 12.02 7.97
CA GLU A 340 -9.37 12.08 6.64
C GLU A 340 -9.71 13.37 5.88
N SER A 341 -10.81 14.04 6.21
CA SER A 341 -11.19 15.31 5.56
C SER A 341 -10.20 16.44 5.78
N GLY A 342 -9.39 16.39 6.85
CA GLY A 342 -8.36 17.39 7.13
C GLY A 342 -7.15 17.30 6.20
N ASP A 343 -6.94 16.16 5.52
CA ASP A 343 -5.78 15.96 4.65
C ASP A 343 -6.01 16.51 3.22
N LEU A 344 -7.26 16.88 2.86
CA LEU A 344 -7.63 17.23 1.48
C LEU A 344 -6.79 18.37 0.89
N ILE A 345 -6.61 19.44 1.67
CA ILE A 345 -5.85 20.62 1.22
C ILE A 345 -4.40 20.21 0.94
N GLY A 346 -3.80 19.41 1.81
CA GLY A 346 -2.45 18.87 1.62
C GLY A 346 -2.36 17.99 0.36
N GLN A 347 -3.38 17.18 0.08
CA GLN A 347 -3.44 16.35 -1.14
C GLN A 347 -3.54 17.20 -2.42
N ILE A 348 -4.33 18.27 -2.39
CA ILE A 348 -4.44 19.24 -3.51
C ILE A 348 -3.11 19.99 -3.71
N GLU A 349 -2.46 20.41 -2.64
CA GLU A 349 -1.14 21.06 -2.73
C GLU A 349 -0.06 20.10 -3.24
N ASN A 350 -0.11 18.83 -2.86
CA ASN A 350 0.77 17.81 -3.40
C ASN A 350 0.51 17.57 -4.90
N TYR A 351 -0.76 17.61 -5.34
CA TYR A 351 -1.09 17.59 -6.77
C TYR A 351 -0.43 18.77 -7.50
N ARG A 352 -0.57 19.99 -6.97
CA ARG A 352 0.07 21.18 -7.55
C ARG A 352 1.58 21.08 -7.59
N LYS A 353 2.22 20.56 -6.55
CA LYS A 353 3.67 20.32 -6.54
C LYS A 353 4.11 19.30 -7.59
N ARG A 354 3.27 18.34 -7.93
CA ARG A 354 3.57 17.31 -8.95
C ARG A 354 3.45 17.83 -10.38
N PHE A 355 2.39 18.59 -10.67
CA PHE A 355 2.03 18.97 -12.06
C PHE A 355 2.18 20.47 -12.36
N GLY A 356 2.55 21.29 -11.38
CA GLY A 356 2.62 22.75 -11.49
C GLY A 356 1.25 23.45 -11.48
N LEU A 357 0.15 22.71 -11.58
CA LEU A 357 -1.22 23.19 -11.76
C LEU A 357 -2.15 22.61 -10.70
N TYR A 358 -3.25 23.31 -10.40
CA TYR A 358 -4.32 22.75 -9.57
C TYR A 358 -5.20 21.77 -10.37
N PRO A 359 -5.84 20.78 -9.69
CA PRO A 359 -6.76 19.87 -10.35
C PRO A 359 -8.04 20.62 -10.76
N GLU A 360 -8.59 20.28 -11.92
CA GLU A 360 -9.88 20.81 -12.38
C GLU A 360 -11.00 20.36 -11.43
N SER A 361 -10.99 19.07 -11.07
CA SER A 361 -11.95 18.51 -10.13
C SER A 361 -11.37 17.54 -9.12
N VAL A 362 -11.98 17.56 -7.93
CA VAL A 362 -11.64 16.70 -6.79
C VAL A 362 -12.83 15.82 -6.47
N HIS A 363 -12.61 14.50 -6.49
CA HIS A 363 -13.64 13.50 -6.25
C HIS A 363 -13.40 12.82 -4.92
N ALA A 364 -14.32 13.03 -3.96
CA ALA A 364 -14.13 12.57 -2.58
C ALA A 364 -15.44 12.14 -1.92
N ASP A 365 -15.29 11.35 -0.86
CA ASP A 365 -16.36 10.96 0.06
C ASP A 365 -17.04 12.17 0.72
N GLN A 366 -18.27 11.97 1.21
CA GLN A 366 -19.03 13.05 1.83
C GLN A 366 -18.29 13.71 3.01
N ILE A 367 -17.49 12.95 3.77
CA ILE A 367 -16.75 13.46 4.93
C ILE A 367 -15.77 14.59 4.55
N TYR A 368 -15.23 14.57 3.32
CA TYR A 368 -14.31 15.59 2.80
C TYR A 368 -15.01 16.93 2.49
N ARG A 369 -16.34 16.95 2.43
CA ARG A 369 -17.12 18.11 1.93
C ARG A 369 -17.42 19.14 3.02
N ASN A 370 -16.47 19.38 3.92
CA ASN A 370 -16.59 20.37 4.99
C ASN A 370 -16.50 21.82 4.44
N ARG A 371 -16.82 22.82 5.28
CA ARG A 371 -16.87 24.23 4.86
C ARG A 371 -15.50 24.79 4.45
N GLU A 372 -14.45 24.36 5.14
CA GLU A 372 -13.07 24.78 4.92
C GLU A 372 -12.57 24.30 3.55
N ASN A 373 -12.68 23.01 3.29
CA ASN A 373 -12.34 22.37 2.01
C ASN A 373 -13.09 23.01 0.84
N ARG A 374 -14.40 23.28 0.99
CA ARG A 374 -15.18 23.96 -0.05
C ARG A 374 -14.71 25.38 -0.31
N ARG A 375 -14.39 26.13 0.75
CA ARG A 375 -13.87 27.49 0.62
C ARG A 375 -12.52 27.46 -0.12
N TYR A 376 -11.66 26.51 0.24
CA TYR A 376 -10.36 26.31 -0.40
C TYR A 376 -10.50 25.99 -1.89
N CYS A 377 -11.32 24.99 -2.23
CA CYS A 377 -11.56 24.61 -3.62
C CYS A 377 -12.15 25.78 -4.43
N LYS A 378 -13.13 26.50 -3.86
CA LYS A 378 -13.73 27.67 -4.53
C LYS A 378 -12.72 28.80 -4.76
N ALA A 379 -11.83 29.06 -3.81
CA ALA A 379 -10.80 30.10 -3.94
C ALA A 379 -9.80 29.81 -5.06
N HIS A 380 -9.57 28.52 -5.37
CA HIS A 380 -8.62 28.08 -6.41
C HIS A 380 -9.32 27.61 -7.69
N GLY A 381 -10.62 27.85 -7.87
CA GLY A 381 -11.35 27.43 -9.07
C GLY A 381 -11.49 25.91 -9.23
N ILE A 382 -11.35 25.13 -8.14
CA ILE A 382 -11.41 23.67 -8.14
C ILE A 382 -12.85 23.21 -7.92
N ARG A 383 -13.33 22.29 -8.76
CA ARG A 383 -14.65 21.68 -8.58
C ARG A 383 -14.58 20.51 -7.60
N LEU A 384 -15.12 20.69 -6.40
CA LEU A 384 -15.30 19.59 -5.45
C LEU A 384 -16.61 18.82 -5.75
N SER A 385 -16.50 17.51 -5.98
CA SER A 385 -17.65 16.68 -6.37
C SER A 385 -18.72 16.57 -5.29
N GLY A 386 -19.96 16.39 -5.75
CA GLY A 386 -21.12 16.08 -4.93
C GLY A 386 -21.96 17.27 -4.44
N LEU A 387 -23.10 16.93 -3.82
CA LEU A 387 -24.17 17.88 -3.50
C LEU A 387 -23.69 19.07 -2.65
N SER A 388 -24.24 20.26 -2.89
CA SER A 388 -24.05 21.43 -2.04
C SER A 388 -24.57 21.19 -0.62
N LEU A 389 -23.95 21.84 0.37
CA LEU A 389 -24.48 21.84 1.74
C LEU A 389 -25.82 22.57 1.79
N GLY A 390 -26.79 21.99 2.50
CA GLY A 390 -28.10 22.60 2.73
C GLY A 390 -29.26 21.90 2.00
N ARG A 391 -30.42 22.56 1.99
CA ARG A 391 -31.63 22.01 1.37
C ARG A 391 -31.47 21.99 -0.16
N PRO A 392 -31.87 20.89 -0.83
CA PRO A 392 -31.92 20.86 -2.29
C PRO A 392 -32.74 22.03 -2.84
N LYS A 393 -32.26 22.67 -3.92
CA LYS A 393 -33.01 23.73 -4.59
C LYS A 393 -34.34 23.17 -5.11
N LYS A 394 -35.44 23.93 -4.96
CA LYS A 394 -36.71 23.59 -5.60
C LYS A 394 -36.54 23.70 -7.12
N VAL A 395 -37.13 22.75 -7.85
CA VAL A 395 -37.12 22.78 -9.31
C VAL A 395 -38.10 23.85 -9.77
N THR A 396 -37.58 24.90 -10.40
CA THR A 396 -38.36 25.92 -11.13
C THR A 396 -38.05 25.77 -12.62
N ALA A 397 -38.94 26.25 -13.50
CA ALA A 397 -38.75 26.14 -14.95
C ALA A 397 -37.39 26.71 -15.41
N GLU A 398 -36.96 27.82 -14.81
CA GLU A 398 -35.68 28.50 -15.11
C GLU A 398 -34.44 27.72 -14.63
N ASN A 399 -34.53 26.96 -13.53
CA ASN A 399 -33.41 26.21 -12.96
C ASN A 399 -33.41 24.73 -13.35
N ALA A 400 -34.44 24.26 -14.06
CA ALA A 400 -34.64 22.85 -14.34
C ALA A 400 -33.49 22.25 -15.17
N GLU A 401 -33.03 22.98 -16.17
CA GLU A 401 -31.95 22.54 -17.07
C GLU A 401 -30.59 22.52 -16.34
N GLN A 402 -30.27 23.57 -15.57
CA GLN A 402 -29.08 23.59 -14.71
C GLN A 402 -29.08 22.45 -13.68
N LEU A 403 -30.23 22.16 -13.06
CA LEU A 403 -30.37 21.05 -12.11
C LEU A 403 -30.21 19.69 -12.79
N LYS A 404 -30.66 19.55 -14.05
CA LYS A 404 -30.46 18.33 -14.85
C LYS A 404 -28.98 18.12 -15.17
N GLN A 405 -28.27 19.16 -15.62
CA GLN A 405 -26.83 19.11 -15.87
C GLN A 405 -26.04 18.80 -14.59
N GLN A 406 -26.40 19.41 -13.45
CA GLN A 406 -25.78 19.09 -12.16
C GLN A 406 -25.99 17.63 -11.77
N LYS A 407 -27.18 17.07 -11.97
CA LYS A 407 -27.46 15.64 -11.72
C LYS A 407 -26.62 14.74 -12.62
N GLN A 408 -26.49 15.06 -13.91
CA GLN A 408 -25.64 14.31 -14.84
C GLN A 408 -24.17 14.39 -14.41
N GLN A 409 -23.69 15.57 -14.03
CA GLN A 409 -22.33 15.74 -13.51
C GLN A 409 -22.11 14.93 -12.23
N PHE A 410 -23.05 14.95 -11.28
CA PHE A 410 -22.94 14.13 -10.07
C PHE A 410 -22.91 12.64 -10.37
N HIS A 411 -23.69 12.19 -11.35
CA HIS A 411 -23.64 10.80 -11.76
C HIS A 411 -22.27 10.44 -12.34
N GLN A 412 -21.70 11.30 -13.19
CA GLN A 412 -20.35 11.11 -13.72
C GLN A 412 -19.28 11.15 -12.63
N ASP A 413 -19.39 12.06 -11.66
CA ASP A 413 -18.45 12.18 -10.55
C ASP A 413 -18.44 10.92 -9.66
N GLU A 414 -19.60 10.30 -9.47
CA GLU A 414 -19.73 9.02 -8.75
C GLU A 414 -19.11 7.87 -9.56
N ILE A 415 -19.29 7.85 -10.89
CA ILE A 415 -18.62 6.89 -11.78
C ILE A 415 -17.10 7.03 -11.69
N ASP A 416 -16.58 8.25 -11.79
CA ASP A 416 -15.15 8.52 -11.73
C ASP A 416 -14.54 8.04 -10.40
N ARG A 417 -15.28 8.18 -9.30
CA ARG A 417 -14.86 7.72 -7.97
C ARG A 417 -14.71 6.20 -7.88
N ILE A 418 -15.48 5.40 -8.64
CA ILE A 418 -15.41 3.93 -8.60
C ILE A 418 -13.98 3.42 -8.86
N ALA A 419 -13.17 4.17 -9.61
CA ALA A 419 -11.78 3.82 -9.89
C ALA A 419 -10.94 3.60 -8.60
N ILE A 420 -11.16 4.39 -7.54
CA ILE A 420 -10.40 4.23 -6.29
C ILE A 420 -10.85 3.00 -5.49
N GLU A 421 -12.15 2.70 -5.50
CA GLU A 421 -12.67 1.46 -4.91
C GLU A 421 -12.13 0.24 -5.64
N GLY A 422 -12.07 0.29 -6.98
CA GLY A 422 -11.45 -0.71 -7.82
C GLY A 422 -9.97 -0.93 -7.46
N LYS A 423 -9.22 0.15 -7.20
CA LYS A 423 -7.82 0.07 -6.78
C LYS A 423 -7.65 -0.55 -5.39
N PHE A 424 -8.47 -0.18 -4.41
CA PHE A 424 -8.47 -0.87 -3.11
C PHE A 424 -8.90 -2.33 -3.24
N GLY A 425 -9.84 -2.63 -4.13
CA GLY A 425 -10.26 -3.99 -4.45
C GLY A 425 -9.11 -4.83 -5.02
N GLN A 426 -8.38 -4.27 -6.00
CA GLN A 426 -7.16 -4.87 -6.56
C GLN A 426 -6.12 -5.13 -5.46
N GLY A 427 -5.82 -4.11 -4.66
CA GLY A 427 -4.86 -4.19 -3.56
C GLY A 427 -5.22 -5.24 -2.51
N LYS A 428 -6.51 -5.43 -2.22
CA LYS A 428 -6.98 -6.41 -1.23
C LYS A 428 -7.09 -7.83 -1.78
N ARG A 429 -7.48 -8.00 -3.04
CA ARG A 429 -7.72 -9.33 -3.62
C ARG A 429 -6.45 -9.96 -4.19
N ARG A 430 -5.61 -9.16 -4.85
CA ARG A 430 -4.41 -9.64 -5.54
C ARG A 430 -3.12 -9.45 -4.73
N PHE A 431 -3.08 -8.40 -3.91
CA PHE A 431 -1.90 -7.96 -3.16
C PHE A 431 -2.16 -8.04 -1.64
N SER A 432 -1.20 -7.60 -0.82
CA SER A 432 -1.19 -7.83 0.62
C SER A 432 -2.15 -6.95 1.44
N LEU A 433 -2.89 -6.00 0.83
CA LEU A 433 -3.66 -5.00 1.59
C LEU A 433 -4.87 -5.57 2.35
N ALA A 434 -5.32 -6.80 2.05
CA ALA A 434 -6.38 -7.45 2.82
C ALA A 434 -5.92 -7.96 4.19
N ARG A 435 -4.62 -8.28 4.33
CA ARG A 435 -4.03 -8.74 5.58
C ARG A 435 -2.53 -8.53 5.57
N ILE A 436 -2.08 -7.53 6.32
CA ILE A 436 -0.66 -7.24 6.50
C ILE A 436 -0.05 -8.22 7.50
N MET A 437 0.81 -9.11 7.01
CA MET A 437 1.46 -10.15 7.83
C MET A 437 2.65 -9.63 8.64
N ALA A 438 3.23 -8.50 8.25
CA ALA A 438 4.29 -7.84 9.01
C ALA A 438 3.79 -7.41 10.40
N LYS A 439 4.68 -7.46 11.39
CA LYS A 439 4.33 -7.29 12.82
C LYS A 439 4.85 -6.00 13.45
N LEU A 440 5.77 -5.29 12.80
CA LEU A 440 6.30 -4.01 13.29
C LEU A 440 5.69 -2.88 12.47
N ALA A 441 5.37 -1.75 13.11
CA ALA A 441 4.75 -0.59 12.46
C ALA A 441 5.47 -0.21 11.15
N GLY A 442 6.78 0.08 11.24
CA GLY A 442 7.58 0.45 10.07
C GLY A 442 7.61 -0.61 8.98
N THR A 443 7.75 -1.90 9.32
CA THR A 443 7.73 -2.97 8.29
C THR A 443 6.37 -3.17 7.65
N SER A 444 5.29 -2.91 8.39
CA SER A 444 3.92 -2.96 7.86
C SER A 444 3.66 -1.79 6.93
N GLU A 445 4.16 -0.60 7.26
CA GLU A 445 4.15 0.58 6.37
C GLU A 445 4.92 0.28 5.08
N THR A 446 6.11 -0.31 5.15
CA THR A 446 6.87 -0.74 3.96
C THR A 446 6.05 -1.68 3.07
N VAL A 447 5.39 -2.69 3.66
CA VAL A 447 4.56 -3.64 2.88
C VAL A 447 3.40 -2.93 2.18
N ILE A 448 2.72 -2.01 2.89
CA ILE A 448 1.65 -1.19 2.29
C ILE A 448 2.18 -0.37 1.12
N MET A 449 3.31 0.34 1.31
CA MET A 449 3.92 1.18 0.27
C MET A 449 4.36 0.36 -0.95
N VAL A 450 4.99 -0.79 -0.73
CA VAL A 450 5.39 -1.70 -1.82
C VAL A 450 4.18 -2.22 -2.57
N ALA A 451 3.06 -2.52 -1.90
CA ALA A 451 1.82 -2.94 -2.58
C ALA A 451 1.30 -1.88 -3.55
N PHE A 452 1.25 -0.60 -3.14
CA PHE A 452 0.85 0.50 -4.03
C PHE A 452 1.84 0.72 -5.17
N MET A 453 3.15 0.62 -4.89
CA MET A 453 4.19 0.71 -5.91
C MET A 453 4.05 -0.41 -6.96
N VAL A 454 3.83 -1.66 -6.54
CA VAL A 454 3.59 -2.78 -7.46
C VAL A 454 2.31 -2.57 -8.28
N MET A 455 1.24 -2.04 -7.67
CA MET A 455 0.02 -1.71 -8.42
C MET A 455 0.24 -0.64 -9.49
N ASN A 456 1.13 0.33 -9.25
CA ASN A 456 1.51 1.33 -10.24
C ASN A 456 2.38 0.71 -11.34
N LEU A 457 3.33 -0.16 -10.99
CA LEU A 457 4.15 -0.89 -11.97
C LEU A 457 3.30 -1.80 -12.89
N GLU A 458 2.28 -2.47 -12.34
CA GLU A 458 1.34 -3.27 -13.15
C GLU A 458 0.47 -2.40 -14.06
N ARG A 459 0.14 -1.17 -13.65
CA ARG A 459 -0.54 -0.20 -14.51
C ARG A 459 0.36 0.15 -15.70
N ILE A 460 1.63 0.46 -15.47
CA ILE A 460 2.59 0.80 -16.54
C ILE A 460 2.71 -0.36 -17.54
N LEU A 461 2.86 -1.59 -17.05
CA LEU A 461 2.90 -2.77 -17.93
C LEU A 461 1.63 -2.94 -18.76
N SER A 462 0.47 -2.72 -18.13
CA SER A 462 -0.82 -2.85 -18.79
C SER A 462 -1.01 -1.77 -19.85
N SER A 463 -0.62 -0.52 -19.54
CA SER A 463 -0.67 0.61 -20.48
C SER A 463 0.20 0.38 -21.71
N GLY A 464 1.39 -0.21 -21.56
CA GLY A 464 2.24 -0.61 -22.69
C GLY A 464 1.60 -1.67 -23.60
N LEU A 465 0.90 -2.65 -23.01
CA LEU A 465 0.13 -3.65 -23.76
C LEU A 465 -1.06 -3.04 -24.51
N TYR A 466 -1.79 -2.10 -23.88
CA TYR A 466 -2.88 -1.38 -24.54
C TYR A 466 -2.38 -0.48 -25.67
N PHE A 467 -1.23 0.18 -25.51
CA PHE A 467 -0.61 0.98 -26.56
C PHE A 467 -0.19 0.13 -27.76
N LEU A 468 0.44 -1.03 -27.52
CA LEU A 468 0.79 -1.99 -28.57
C LEU A 468 -0.46 -2.55 -29.29
N LEU A 469 -1.52 -2.89 -28.54
CA LEU A 469 -2.80 -3.33 -29.10
C LEU A 469 -3.48 -2.24 -29.92
N HIS A 470 -3.42 -0.99 -29.46
CA HIS A 470 -4.02 0.15 -30.15
C HIS A 470 -3.27 0.50 -31.44
N ILE A 471 -1.92 0.49 -31.41
CA ILE A 471 -1.11 0.61 -32.63
C ILE A 471 -1.42 -0.52 -33.60
N TRP A 472 -1.55 -1.76 -33.12
CA TRP A 472 -1.87 -2.91 -33.97
C TRP A 472 -3.26 -2.79 -34.60
N GLN A 473 -4.26 -2.33 -33.85
CA GLN A 473 -5.60 -2.01 -34.37
C GLN A 473 -5.57 -0.87 -35.40
N ASN A 474 -4.81 0.20 -35.15
CA ASN A 474 -4.68 1.31 -36.08
C ASN A 474 -3.92 0.91 -37.35
N LEU A 475 -2.91 0.02 -37.25
CA LEU A 475 -2.21 -0.56 -38.41
C LEU A 475 -3.12 -1.50 -39.22
N LEU A 476 -3.98 -2.28 -38.55
CA LEU A 476 -4.99 -3.11 -39.22
C LEU A 476 -6.04 -2.25 -39.92
N ALA A 477 -6.49 -1.16 -39.30
CA ALA A 477 -7.42 -0.21 -39.89
C ALA A 477 -6.79 0.51 -41.09
N ALA A 478 -5.54 0.99 -40.97
CA ALA A 478 -4.79 1.59 -42.08
C ALA A 478 -4.56 0.59 -43.23
N HIS A 479 -4.28 -0.68 -42.92
CA HIS A 479 -4.17 -1.73 -43.94
C HIS A 479 -5.51 -2.02 -44.63
N GLN A 480 -6.64 -1.99 -43.90
CA GLN A 480 -7.98 -2.10 -44.50
C GLN A 480 -8.31 -0.90 -45.40
N GLU A 481 -7.96 0.32 -44.99
CA GLU A 481 -8.13 1.53 -45.81
C GLU A 481 -7.27 1.49 -47.08
N CYS A 482 -6.00 1.05 -46.99
CA CYS A 482 -5.16 0.84 -48.16
C CYS A 482 -5.69 -0.25 -49.10
N CYS A 483 -6.21 -1.38 -48.57
CA CYS A 483 -6.84 -2.42 -49.37
C CYS A 483 -8.11 -1.93 -50.08
N ASN A 484 -8.94 -1.14 -49.39
CA ASN A 484 -10.15 -0.55 -49.98
C ASN A 484 -9.81 0.51 -51.05
N TYR A 485 -8.74 1.29 -50.84
CA TYR A 485 -8.25 2.26 -51.82
C TYR A 485 -7.67 1.57 -53.07
N ALA A 486 -6.91 0.48 -52.89
CA ALA A 486 -6.38 -0.34 -53.99
C ALA A 486 -7.50 -1.02 -54.81
N GLN A 487 -8.56 -1.51 -54.16
CA GLN A 487 -9.74 -2.05 -54.86
C GLN A 487 -10.50 -0.98 -55.66
N ASN A 488 -10.62 0.23 -55.12
CA ASN A 488 -11.24 1.37 -55.82
C ASN A 488 -10.41 1.86 -57.03
N LEU A 489 -9.08 1.89 -56.92
CA LEU A 489 -8.18 2.17 -58.05
C LEU A 489 -8.29 1.12 -59.16
N HIS A 490 -8.41 -0.16 -58.79
CA HIS A 490 -8.58 -1.25 -59.74
C HIS A 490 -9.95 -1.22 -60.44
N TRP A 491 -10.98 -0.68 -59.77
CA TRP A 491 -12.30 -0.41 -60.36
C TRP A 491 -12.27 0.80 -61.31
N MET A 492 -11.61 1.90 -60.93
CA MET A 492 -11.50 3.10 -61.78
C MET A 492 -10.70 2.86 -63.06
N GLN A 493 -9.68 1.99 -63.05
CA GLN A 493 -8.98 1.59 -64.28
C GLN A 493 -9.83 0.74 -65.24
N LYS A 494 -10.78 -0.06 -64.72
CA LYS A 494 -11.71 -0.84 -65.57
C LYS A 494 -12.81 0.02 -66.20
N VAL A 495 -13.23 1.10 -65.57
CA VAL A 495 -14.31 1.98 -66.07
C VAL A 495 -13.82 2.93 -67.18
N ARG A 496 -12.51 3.19 -67.29
CA ARG A 496 -11.94 4.09 -68.32
C ARG A 496 -11.80 3.47 -69.72
N ILE A 497 -12.14 2.20 -69.91
CA ILE A 497 -12.09 1.49 -71.20
C ILE A 497 -13.53 1.10 -71.61
N ARG A 498 -14.35 2.09 -71.95
CA ARG A 498 -15.54 1.96 -72.81
C ARG A 498 -16.07 3.37 -73.10
N MET A 499 -15.67 3.93 -74.23
CA MET A 499 -16.39 5.03 -74.87
C MET A 499 -16.72 4.65 -76.33
N PRO A 500 -17.83 5.15 -76.88
CA PRO A 500 -18.44 4.65 -78.10
C PRO A 500 -17.88 5.36 -79.34
N TRP A 501 -17.85 4.64 -80.45
CA TRP A 501 -17.55 5.17 -81.78
C TRP A 501 -18.69 6.06 -82.28
N PRO A 502 -18.41 7.21 -82.93
CA PRO A 502 -19.42 7.97 -83.66
C PRO A 502 -19.54 7.47 -85.11
N GLU A 503 -20.79 7.33 -85.57
CA GLU A 503 -21.14 7.35 -86.99
C GLU A 503 -20.73 8.69 -87.61
N ILE A 504 -20.32 8.70 -88.89
CA ILE A 504 -20.68 9.71 -89.90
C ILE A 504 -20.22 9.23 -91.30
N ILE A 505 -21.23 8.99 -92.15
CA ILE A 505 -21.47 9.45 -93.54
C ILE A 505 -20.38 9.24 -94.64
N LYS A 506 -20.88 8.69 -95.76
CA LYS A 506 -20.32 8.55 -97.11
C LYS A 506 -19.57 9.79 -97.65
N CYS A 507 -18.39 9.56 -98.22
CA CYS A 507 -18.05 9.77 -99.63
C CYS A 507 -16.72 9.07 -99.96
#